data_AF-A0A0P4R549-F1
#
_entry.id   AF-A0A0P4R549-F1
#
_cell.length_a   1.000
_cell.length_b   1.000
_cell.length_c   1.000
_cell.angle_alpha   90.00
_cell.angle_beta   90.00
_cell.angle_gamma   90.00
#
_symmetry.space_group_name_H-M   'P 1'
#
loop_
_entity.id
_entity.type
_entity.pdbx_description
1 polymer ?
#
loop_
_entity_poly.entity_id
_entity_poly.type
_entity_poly.pdbx_seq_one_letter_code
_entity_poly.pdbx_strand_id
1 'polypeptide(L)' 'MSDVELTATEAARWALRAGLPLESERHAEVAATANHIHSVVRTLRELDFGETPPATHTIEGAATDGSL' A
#
# COMPACT_ATOMS: atom_id res chain seq x y z
N MET A 1 7.98 13.40 -4.98
CA MET A 1 6.86 12.79 -5.73
C MET A 1 5.61 13.53 -5.34
N SER A 2 4.88 14.03 -6.31
CA SER A 2 3.69 14.86 -6.14
C SER A 2 2.63 14.16 -5.29
N ASP A 3 1.94 14.92 -4.42
CA ASP A 3 0.65 14.54 -3.80
C ASP A 3 -0.40 14.40 -4.91
N VAL A 4 -0.33 13.34 -5.69
CA VAL A 4 -1.47 12.99 -6.54
C VAL A 4 -2.47 12.29 -5.64
N GLU A 5 -3.49 13.04 -5.27
CA GLU A 5 -4.69 12.50 -4.67
C GLU A 5 -5.32 11.47 -5.62
N LEU A 6 -5.59 10.27 -5.12
CA LEU A 6 -6.22 9.22 -5.91
C LEU A 6 -7.63 9.65 -6.32
N THR A 7 -7.90 9.58 -7.61
CA THR A 7 -9.26 9.76 -8.14
C THR A 7 -10.11 8.52 -7.89
N ALA A 8 -11.44 8.68 -7.93
CA ALA A 8 -12.40 7.57 -7.83
C ALA A 8 -12.14 6.45 -8.85
N THR A 9 -11.85 6.82 -10.10
CA THR A 9 -11.56 5.85 -11.18
C THR A 9 -10.26 5.11 -10.96
N GLU A 10 -9.24 5.79 -10.42
CA GLU A 10 -7.98 5.12 -10.07
C GLU A 10 -8.18 4.17 -8.90
N ALA A 11 -8.88 4.57 -7.85
CA ALA A 11 -9.21 3.67 -6.73
C ALA A 11 -9.93 2.40 -7.21
N ALA A 12 -10.92 2.54 -8.10
CA ALA A 12 -11.61 1.40 -8.70
C ALA A 12 -10.69 0.48 -9.52
N ARG A 13 -9.79 1.06 -10.33
CA ARG A 13 -8.80 0.29 -11.10
C ARG A 13 -7.86 -0.51 -10.19
N TRP A 14 -7.41 0.08 -9.10
CA TRP A 14 -6.52 -0.57 -8.15
C TRP A 14 -7.25 -1.67 -7.36
N ALA A 15 -8.50 -1.43 -6.95
CA ALA A 15 -9.31 -2.43 -6.29
C ALA A 15 -9.57 -3.65 -7.19
N LEU A 16 -9.87 -3.43 -8.48
CA LEU A 16 -9.99 -4.50 -9.47
C LEU A 16 -8.68 -5.29 -9.60
N ARG A 17 -7.52 -4.61 -9.65
CA ARG A 17 -6.21 -5.26 -9.69
C ARG A 17 -5.96 -6.12 -8.44
N ALA A 18 -6.50 -5.74 -7.29
CA ALA A 18 -6.42 -6.51 -6.05
C ALA A 18 -7.44 -7.65 -5.97
N GLY A 19 -8.26 -7.88 -7.01
CA GLY A 19 -9.30 -8.90 -7.03
C GLY A 19 -10.57 -8.50 -6.27
N LEU A 20 -10.73 -7.22 -5.93
CA LEU A 20 -11.89 -6.69 -5.22
C LEU A 20 -12.62 -5.66 -6.12
N PRO A 21 -13.42 -6.10 -7.11
CA PRO A 21 -14.21 -5.18 -7.91
C PRO A 21 -15.18 -4.38 -7.02
N LEU A 22 -15.25 -3.08 -7.24
CA LEU A 22 -16.09 -2.16 -6.48
C LEU A 22 -17.31 -1.74 -7.30
N GLU A 23 -18.48 -1.72 -6.66
CA GLU A 23 -19.67 -1.06 -7.19
C GLU A 23 -19.39 0.45 -7.39
N SER A 24 -19.92 1.02 -8.47
CA SER A 24 -19.67 2.41 -8.89
C SER A 24 -19.93 3.43 -7.79
N GLU A 25 -20.94 3.20 -6.97
CA GLU A 25 -21.35 4.04 -5.83
C GLU A 25 -20.26 4.15 -4.76
N ARG A 26 -19.37 3.14 -4.66
CA ARG A 26 -18.31 3.06 -3.65
C ARG A 26 -16.99 3.70 -4.09
N HIS A 27 -16.84 4.04 -5.37
CA HIS A 27 -15.55 4.49 -5.91
C HIS A 27 -15.04 5.76 -5.24
N ALA A 28 -15.93 6.74 -5.01
CA ALA A 28 -15.58 8.01 -4.37
C ALA A 28 -15.20 7.83 -2.90
N GLU A 29 -15.96 7.02 -2.15
CA GLU A 29 -15.72 6.78 -0.73
C GLU A 29 -14.41 6.01 -0.50
N VAL A 30 -14.13 5.01 -1.34
CA VAL A 30 -12.87 4.25 -1.27
C VAL A 30 -11.68 5.13 -1.64
N ALA A 31 -11.80 6.01 -2.63
CA ALA A 31 -10.75 6.97 -2.96
C ALA A 31 -10.45 7.91 -1.78
N ALA A 32 -11.47 8.51 -1.17
CA ALA A 32 -11.32 9.36 0.01
C ALA A 32 -10.63 8.61 1.16
N THR A 33 -11.04 7.36 1.42
CA THR A 33 -10.43 6.52 2.45
C THR A 33 -8.96 6.23 2.14
N ALA A 34 -8.64 5.87 0.89
CA ALA A 34 -7.27 5.59 0.47
C ALA A 34 -6.38 6.83 0.59
N ASN A 35 -6.90 8.02 0.22
CA ASN A 35 -6.20 9.29 0.38
C ASN A 35 -5.94 9.63 1.85
N HIS A 36 -6.92 9.37 2.73
CA HIS A 36 -6.73 9.55 4.17
C HIS A 36 -5.63 8.64 4.72
N ILE A 37 -5.64 7.35 4.35
CA ILE A 37 -4.58 6.40 4.74
C ILE A 37 -3.22 6.88 4.19
N HIS A 38 -3.17 7.32 2.93
CA HIS A 38 -1.93 7.83 2.35
C HIS A 38 -1.39 9.05 3.09
N SER A 39 -2.26 9.95 3.55
CA SER A 39 -1.88 11.09 4.41
C SER A 39 -1.25 10.62 5.71
N VAL A 40 -1.77 9.57 6.36
CA VAL A 40 -1.20 9.02 7.59
C VAL A 40 0.13 8.31 7.31
N VAL A 41 0.21 7.48 6.27
CA VAL A 41 1.45 6.78 5.91
C VAL A 41 2.56 7.74 5.50
N ARG A 42 2.20 8.88 4.91
CA ARG A 42 3.15 9.92 4.54
C ARG A 42 3.90 10.47 5.75
N THR A 43 3.23 10.69 6.88
CA THR A 43 3.92 11.19 8.09
C THR A 43 4.98 10.22 8.59
N LEU A 44 4.78 8.90 8.40
CA LEU A 44 5.80 7.90 8.72
C LEU A 44 7.01 7.95 7.79
N ARG A 45 6.85 8.41 6.54
CA ARG A 45 7.96 8.57 5.58
C ARG A 45 8.83 9.78 5.89
N GLU A 46 8.35 10.69 6.73
CA GLU A 46 9.12 11.86 7.19
C GLU A 46 10.08 11.49 8.33
N LEU A 47 9.97 10.28 8.88
CA LEU A 47 10.91 9.78 9.88
C LEU A 47 12.29 9.57 9.26
N ASP A 48 13.32 10.06 9.95
CA ASP A 48 14.70 9.79 9.62
C ASP A 48 15.12 8.42 10.18
N PHE A 49 15.38 7.47 9.29
CA PHE A 49 15.83 6.13 9.65
C PHE A 49 17.36 6.03 9.80
N GLY A 50 18.12 7.09 9.44
CA GLY A 50 19.58 7.07 9.42
C GLY A 50 20.13 5.86 8.65
N GLU A 51 21.08 5.15 9.26
CA GLU A 51 21.67 3.93 8.69
C GLU A 51 20.91 2.65 9.09
N THR A 52 19.70 2.77 9.65
CA THR A 52 18.92 1.60 10.09
C THR A 52 18.41 0.83 8.88
N PRO A 53 18.83 -0.43 8.68
CA PRO A 53 18.32 -1.24 7.57
C PRO A 53 16.85 -1.63 7.79
N PRO A 54 16.09 -1.90 6.73
CA PRO A 54 14.75 -2.47 6.86
C PRO A 54 14.79 -3.76 7.66
N ALA A 55 13.83 -3.94 8.56
CA ALA A 55 13.71 -5.19 9.31
C ALA A 55 13.48 -6.35 8.33
N THR A 56 14.34 -7.37 8.41
CA THR A 56 14.12 -8.63 7.70
C THR A 56 13.08 -9.45 8.48
N HIS A 57 12.17 -10.08 7.77
CA HIS A 57 11.26 -11.06 8.35
C HIS A 57 11.50 -12.40 7.66
N THR A 58 11.66 -13.45 8.46
CA THR A 58 11.63 -14.83 7.98
C THR A 58 10.17 -15.23 7.91
N ILE A 59 9.67 -15.58 6.72
CA ILE A 59 8.40 -16.29 6.61
C ILE A 59 8.65 -17.70 7.17
N GLU A 60 8.09 -17.99 8.33
CA GLU A 60 8.20 -19.31 8.94
C GLU A 60 7.55 -20.34 8.00
N GLY A 61 8.38 -21.20 7.40
CA GLY A 61 7.97 -22.16 6.36
C GLY A 61 8.63 -21.97 4.99
N ALA A 62 9.38 -20.90 4.75
CA ALA A 62 10.28 -20.83 3.60
C ALA A 62 11.48 -21.74 3.85
N ALA A 63 11.30 -23.04 3.58
CA ALA A 63 12.37 -24.02 3.59
C ALA A 63 13.55 -23.46 2.78
N THR A 64 14.72 -23.45 3.40
CA THR A 64 15.99 -23.24 2.71
C THR A 64 16.21 -24.44 1.78
N ASP A 65 15.63 -24.39 0.59
CA ASP A 65 16.09 -25.22 -0.53
C ASP A 65 17.46 -24.69 -0.94
N GLY A 66 18.51 -25.22 -0.32
CA GLY A 66 19.88 -24.79 -0.61
C GLY A 66 20.97 -25.43 0.24
N SER A 67 21.34 -26.66 -0.13
CA SER A 67 22.63 -27.36 0.14
C SER A 67 22.92 -27.78 1.59
N LEU A 68 23.39 -29.00 1.87
CA LEU A 68 24.34 -29.86 1.13
C LEU A 68 23.88 -31.32 1.04
#